data_AF-A0A1H2TU78-F1
#
_entry.id   AF-A0A1H2TU78-F1
#
_cell.length_a   1.000
_cell.length_b   1.000
_cell.length_c   1.000
_cell.angle_alpha   90.00
_cell.angle_beta   90.00
_cell.angle_gamma   90.00
#
_symmetry.space_group_name_H-M   'P 1'
#
loop_
_entity.id
_entity.type
_entity.pdbx_description
1 polymer ?
#
loop_
_entity_poly.entity_id
_entity_poly.type
_entity_poly.pdbx_seq_one_letter_code
_entity_poly.pdbx_strand_id
1 'polypeptide(L)'
;MKKNITVKQFVDNYLALKNENTKQTLLNSIKTVDYMDYSLLTYYANQILANSCIDENGNLHIDSCKKYLMTVFTLINAYTSIECSPANWVEEYDLLNKNALIPVIINRIPENAVKDLENFVQMKFDDLMTNTYETHAYFNQLFAKLLPTLTNGIESFTDAAAKFFENVDEKKLEKVLKAFK
;
A
#
# COMPACT_ATOMS: atom_id res chain seq x y z
N MET A 1 -12.77 1.04 4.22
CA MET A 1 -13.13 -0.07 5.14
C MET A 1 -12.86 0.35 6.58
N LYS A 2 -13.73 0.02 7.54
CA LYS A 2 -13.49 0.34 8.97
C LYS A 2 -12.40 -0.57 9.55
N LYS A 3 -11.51 0.01 10.35
CA LYS A 3 -10.50 -0.69 11.14
C LYS A 3 -11.06 -1.16 12.47
N ASN A 4 -10.68 -2.36 12.91
CA ASN A 4 -11.21 -2.95 14.14
C ASN A 4 -10.18 -3.63 15.03
N ILE A 5 -8.93 -3.81 14.57
CA ILE A 5 -7.86 -4.34 15.42
C ILE A 5 -6.51 -3.83 14.93
N THR A 6 -5.63 -3.42 15.84
CA THR A 6 -4.24 -3.08 15.48
C THR A 6 -3.40 -4.34 15.29
N VAL A 7 -2.27 -4.25 14.59
CA VAL A 7 -1.31 -5.37 14.47
C VAL A 7 -0.94 -5.93 15.83
N LYS A 8 -0.57 -5.09 16.79
CA LYS A 8 -0.18 -5.53 18.14
C LYS A 8 -1.31 -6.30 18.82
N GLN A 9 -2.53 -5.76 18.83
CA GLN A 9 -3.68 -6.44 19.44
C GLN A 9 -4.00 -7.76 18.74
N PHE A 10 -3.88 -7.81 17.41
CA PHE A 10 -4.10 -9.04 16.66
C PHE A 10 -3.09 -10.13 17.07
N VAL A 11 -1.80 -9.78 17.12
CA VAL A 11 -0.74 -10.71 17.49
C VAL A 11 -0.90 -11.17 18.94
N ASP A 12 -1.13 -10.26 19.88
CA ASP A 12 -1.32 -10.57 21.29
C ASP A 12 -2.51 -11.53 21.49
N ASN A 13 -3.64 -11.25 20.82
CA ASN A 13 -4.82 -12.11 20.86
C ASN A 13 -4.55 -13.48 20.22
N TYR A 14 -3.84 -13.53 19.10
CA TYR A 14 -3.52 -14.78 18.42
C TYR A 14 -2.60 -15.68 19.27
N LEU A 15 -1.57 -15.10 19.90
CA LEU A 15 -0.61 -15.82 20.73
C LEU A 15 -1.20 -16.27 22.07
N ALA A 16 -2.18 -15.56 22.61
CA ALA A 16 -2.90 -15.98 23.81
C ALA A 16 -3.75 -17.24 23.60
N LEU A 17 -4.13 -17.54 22.36
CA LEU A 17 -4.96 -18.69 22.01
C LEU A 17 -4.11 -19.96 21.86
N LYS A 18 -4.41 -20.97 22.68
CA LYS A 18 -3.71 -22.27 22.65
C LYS A 18 -4.29 -23.28 21.65
N ASN A 19 -5.55 -23.09 21.25
CA ASN A 19 -6.31 -24.04 20.44
C ASN A 19 -6.45 -23.54 18.99
N GLU A 20 -6.14 -24.41 18.02
CA GLU A 20 -6.19 -24.06 16.59
C GLU A 20 -7.60 -23.66 16.11
N ASN A 21 -8.66 -24.26 16.63
CA ASN A 21 -10.04 -23.85 16.29
C ASN A 21 -10.32 -22.41 16.74
N THR A 22 -9.80 -22.03 17.92
CA THR A 22 -9.98 -20.65 18.43
C THR A 22 -9.15 -19.64 17.64
N LYS A 23 -7.93 -20.01 17.21
CA LYS A 23 -7.13 -19.20 16.29
C LYS A 23 -7.84 -19.01 14.95
N GLN A 24 -8.38 -20.08 14.38
CA GLN A 24 -9.14 -20.00 13.13
C GLN A 24 -10.37 -19.09 13.26
N THR A 25 -11.05 -19.13 14.41
CA THR A 25 -12.18 -18.24 14.70
C THR A 25 -11.75 -16.77 14.71
N LEU A 26 -10.61 -16.45 15.34
CA LEU A 26 -10.02 -15.10 15.30
C LEU A 26 -9.69 -14.69 13.86
N LEU A 27 -9.04 -15.56 13.09
CA LEU A 27 -8.71 -15.28 11.68
C LEU A 27 -9.95 -15.05 10.81
N ASN A 28 -11.03 -15.79 11.05
CA ASN A 28 -12.29 -15.63 10.34
C ASN A 28 -13.03 -14.34 10.72
N SER A 29 -12.72 -13.74 11.87
CA SER A 29 -13.27 -12.44 12.27
C SER A 29 -12.63 -11.24 11.56
N ILE A 30 -11.46 -11.44 10.93
CA ILE A 30 -10.81 -10.43 10.10
C ILE A 30 -11.66 -10.24 8.85
N LYS A 31 -12.19 -9.04 8.67
CA LYS A 31 -12.92 -8.67 7.46
C LYS A 31 -11.92 -8.42 6.34
N THR A 32 -12.21 -8.95 5.16
CA THR A 32 -11.43 -8.74 3.95
C THR A 32 -12.22 -7.95 2.92
N VAL A 33 -11.49 -7.25 2.06
CA VAL A 33 -12.01 -6.67 0.83
C VAL A 33 -11.60 -7.60 -0.31
N ASP A 34 -12.54 -7.94 -1.18
CA ASP A 34 -12.26 -8.92 -2.24
C ASP A 34 -11.86 -8.26 -3.57
N TYR A 35 -12.19 -6.98 -3.72
CA TYR A 35 -11.94 -6.19 -4.92
C TYR A 35 -11.57 -4.77 -4.57
N MET A 36 -10.59 -4.23 -5.30
CA MET A 36 -10.18 -2.84 -5.19
C MET A 36 -10.28 -2.17 -6.55
N ASP A 37 -10.86 -0.98 -6.58
CA ASP A 37 -11.01 -0.22 -7.81
C ASP A 37 -9.64 0.07 -8.43
N TYR A 38 -9.58 0.04 -9.77
CA TYR A 38 -8.38 0.30 -10.57
C TYR A 38 -7.58 1.52 -10.08
N SER A 39 -8.32 2.57 -9.76
CA SER A 39 -7.75 3.84 -9.36
C SER A 39 -7.13 3.78 -7.96
N LEU A 40 -7.73 3.03 -7.02
CA LEU A 40 -7.18 2.80 -5.69
C LEU A 40 -5.89 1.99 -5.77
N LEU A 41 -5.87 0.94 -6.62
CA LEU A 41 -4.66 0.17 -6.93
C LEU A 41 -3.55 1.08 -7.48
N THR A 42 -3.89 1.94 -8.44
CA THR A 42 -2.95 2.91 -9.02
C THR A 42 -2.42 3.88 -7.97
N TYR A 43 -3.29 4.39 -7.10
CA TYR A 43 -2.91 5.27 -6.00
C TYR A 43 -1.91 4.59 -5.07
N TYR A 44 -2.22 3.38 -4.58
CA TYR A 44 -1.32 2.67 -3.67
C TYR A 44 0.02 2.34 -4.31
N ALA A 45 0.03 1.88 -5.57
CA ALA A 45 1.27 1.64 -6.29
C ALA A 45 2.14 2.90 -6.41
N ASN A 46 1.53 4.04 -6.77
CA ASN A 46 2.24 5.32 -6.82
C ASN A 46 2.82 5.72 -5.45
N GLN A 47 2.05 5.53 -4.37
CA GLN A 47 2.50 5.87 -3.02
C GLN A 47 3.64 4.98 -2.54
N ILE A 48 3.58 3.68 -2.84
CA ILE A 48 4.67 2.75 -2.55
C ILE A 48 5.94 3.23 -3.24
N LEU A 49 5.90 3.57 -4.53
CA LEU A 49 7.09 4.01 -5.26
C LEU A 49 7.58 5.39 -4.86
N ALA A 50 6.68 6.35 -4.62
CA ALA A 50 7.09 7.68 -4.19
C ALA A 50 7.85 7.66 -2.86
N ASN A 51 7.53 6.73 -1.97
CA ASN A 51 8.16 6.61 -0.65
C ASN A 51 9.35 5.65 -0.63
N SER A 52 9.50 4.77 -1.62
CA SER A 52 10.54 3.74 -1.64
C SER A 52 11.54 3.88 -2.78
N CYS A 53 11.22 4.62 -3.83
CA CYS A 53 12.04 4.68 -5.03
C CYS A 53 12.52 6.09 -5.37
N ILE A 54 12.19 7.08 -4.54
CA ILE A 54 12.52 8.49 -4.78
C ILE A 54 13.02 9.13 -3.49
N ASP A 55 14.06 9.95 -3.60
CA ASP A 55 14.61 10.72 -2.48
C ASP A 55 13.82 12.00 -2.19
N GLU A 56 14.20 12.71 -1.14
CA GLU A 56 13.61 14.00 -0.73
C GLU A 56 13.71 15.11 -1.79
N ASN A 57 14.63 14.98 -2.73
CA ASN A 57 14.88 15.94 -3.80
C ASN A 57 14.13 15.57 -5.10
N GLY A 58 13.38 14.47 -5.11
CA GLY A 58 12.67 13.98 -6.29
C GLY A 58 13.52 13.14 -7.25
N ASN A 59 14.73 12.74 -6.85
CA ASN A 59 15.61 11.91 -7.68
C ASN A 59 15.33 10.42 -7.46
N LEU A 60 15.55 9.63 -8.50
CA LEU A 60 15.45 8.17 -8.42
C LEU A 60 16.46 7.61 -7.41
N HIS A 61 15.93 6.98 -6.35
CA HIS A 61 16.69 6.26 -5.33
C HIS A 61 15.91 5.01 -4.92
N ILE A 62 16.30 3.86 -5.46
CA ILE A 62 15.55 2.61 -5.29
C ILE A 62 15.92 1.93 -3.98
N ASP A 63 14.96 1.90 -3.04
CA ASP A 63 14.96 1.07 -1.84
C ASP A 63 13.97 -0.09 -2.04
N SER A 64 14.50 -1.22 -2.51
CA SER A 64 13.70 -2.42 -2.78
C SER A 64 13.14 -3.06 -1.50
N CYS A 65 13.85 -2.94 -0.37
CA CYS A 65 13.40 -3.44 0.93
C CYS A 65 12.20 -2.65 1.43
N LYS A 66 12.26 -1.32 1.36
CA LYS A 66 11.14 -0.45 1.71
C LYS A 66 9.96 -0.64 0.76
N LYS A 67 10.22 -0.82 -0.55
CA LYS A 67 9.18 -1.16 -1.54
C LYS A 67 8.42 -2.42 -1.11
N TYR A 68 9.13 -3.50 -0.83
CA TYR A 68 8.53 -4.76 -0.38
C TYR A 68 7.74 -4.61 0.92
N LEU A 69 8.34 -3.97 1.93
CA LEU A 69 7.70 -3.69 3.22
C LEU A 69 6.37 -2.95 3.02
N MET A 70 6.39 -1.86 2.26
CA MET A 70 5.20 -1.07 1.98
C MET A 70 4.13 -1.83 1.20
N THR A 71 4.52 -2.71 0.27
CA THR A 71 3.56 -3.60 -0.43
C THR A 71 2.86 -4.52 0.56
N VAL A 72 3.59 -5.20 1.45
CA VAL A 72 3.02 -6.08 2.48
C VAL A 72 2.07 -5.32 3.39
N PHE A 73 2.47 -4.14 3.86
CA PHE A 73 1.61 -3.30 4.71
C PHE A 73 0.39 -2.77 3.99
N THR A 74 0.51 -2.47 2.69
CA THR A 74 -0.64 -2.07 1.87
C THR A 74 -1.61 -3.24 1.70
N LEU A 75 -1.13 -4.47 1.47
CA LEU A 75 -2.00 -5.65 1.43
C LEU A 75 -2.78 -5.80 2.74
N ILE A 76 -2.08 -5.79 3.88
CA ILE A 76 -2.73 -5.97 5.19
C ILE A 76 -3.68 -4.80 5.48
N ASN A 77 -3.23 -3.57 5.32
CA ASN A 77 -3.99 -2.38 5.72
C ASN A 77 -5.07 -1.98 4.69
N ALA A 78 -4.92 -2.23 3.41
CA ALA A 78 -5.96 -1.85 2.45
C ALA A 78 -7.03 -2.95 2.33
N TYR A 79 -6.65 -4.21 2.46
CA TYR A 79 -7.56 -5.35 2.23
C TYR A 79 -8.07 -6.00 3.50
N THR A 80 -7.50 -5.75 4.68
CA THR A 80 -8.01 -6.32 5.92
C THR A 80 -8.45 -5.28 6.94
N SER A 81 -9.28 -5.71 7.88
CA SER A 81 -9.65 -4.90 9.03
C SER A 81 -8.53 -4.67 10.05
N ILE A 82 -7.33 -5.22 9.82
CA ILE A 82 -6.15 -4.96 10.64
C ILE A 82 -5.60 -3.58 10.30
N GLU A 83 -5.39 -2.76 11.31
CA GLU A 83 -4.76 -1.46 11.22
C GLU A 83 -3.26 -1.60 11.46
N CYS A 84 -2.48 -1.09 10.51
CA CYS A 84 -1.04 -1.03 10.62
C CYS A 84 -0.59 0.40 10.90
N SER A 85 0.35 0.57 11.82
CA SER A 85 0.87 1.86 12.23
C SER A 85 2.06 2.28 11.36
N PRO A 86 1.95 3.39 10.60
CA PRO A 86 3.05 3.88 9.78
C PRO A 86 4.29 4.35 10.53
N ALA A 87 4.12 4.72 11.79
CA ALA A 87 5.23 5.06 12.67
C ALA A 87 6.05 3.85 13.10
N ASN A 88 5.53 2.63 12.94
CA ASN A 88 6.11 1.40 13.50
C ASN A 88 6.13 0.24 12.49
N TRP A 89 6.21 0.51 11.18
CA TRP A 89 6.11 -0.56 10.17
C TRP A 89 7.22 -1.60 10.30
N VAL A 90 8.43 -1.23 10.71
CA VAL A 90 9.53 -2.18 10.87
C VAL A 90 9.25 -3.12 12.04
N GLU A 91 8.85 -2.56 13.18
CA GLU A 91 8.50 -3.31 14.39
C GLU A 91 7.27 -4.19 14.18
N GLU A 92 6.25 -3.68 13.50
CA GLU A 92 5.05 -4.44 13.16
C GLU A 92 5.35 -5.55 12.15
N TYR A 93 6.26 -5.32 11.19
CA TYR A 93 6.71 -6.35 10.26
C TYR A 93 7.39 -7.49 11.02
N ASP A 94 8.38 -7.16 11.84
CA ASP A 94 9.13 -8.14 12.61
C ASP A 94 8.21 -8.91 13.57
N LEU A 95 7.25 -8.22 14.19
CA LEU A 95 6.27 -8.84 15.07
C LEU A 95 5.40 -9.86 14.33
N LEU A 96 4.88 -9.51 13.15
CA LEU A 96 4.09 -10.44 12.34
C LEU A 96 4.95 -11.58 11.78
N ASN A 97 6.12 -11.26 11.23
CA ASN A 97 6.98 -12.20 10.54
C ASN A 97 7.60 -13.23 11.49
N LYS A 98 8.10 -12.79 12.66
CA LYS A 98 8.63 -13.68 13.71
C LYS A 98 7.62 -14.72 14.17
N ASN A 99 6.33 -14.39 14.10
CA ASN A 99 5.23 -15.29 14.47
C ASN A 99 4.58 -15.98 13.25
N ALA A 100 5.18 -15.87 12.05
CA ALA A 100 4.68 -16.43 10.80
C ALA A 100 3.25 -15.99 10.42
N LEU A 101 2.84 -14.78 10.82
CA LEU A 101 1.47 -14.28 10.65
C LEU A 101 1.24 -13.52 9.34
N ILE A 102 2.28 -13.01 8.69
CA ILE A 102 2.17 -12.36 7.37
C ILE A 102 1.50 -13.29 6.34
N PRO A 103 2.01 -14.51 6.07
CA PRO A 103 1.37 -15.40 5.10
C PRO A 103 -0.04 -15.82 5.55
N VAL A 104 -0.26 -15.98 6.85
CA VAL A 104 -1.59 -16.32 7.41
C VAL A 104 -2.62 -15.24 7.12
N ILE A 105 -2.25 -13.96 7.27
CA ILE A 105 -3.13 -12.82 6.98
C ILE A 105 -3.33 -12.68 5.46
N ILE A 106 -2.25 -12.70 4.68
CA ILE A 106 -2.32 -12.49 3.22
C ILE A 106 -3.17 -13.57 2.55
N ASN A 107 -3.08 -14.84 3.00
CA ASN A 107 -3.89 -15.94 2.47
C ASN A 107 -5.41 -15.78 2.72
N ARG A 108 -5.83 -14.79 3.51
CA ARG A 108 -7.24 -14.44 3.68
C ARG A 108 -7.74 -13.50 2.59
N ILE A 109 -6.85 -12.76 1.94
CA ILE A 109 -7.16 -11.87 0.83
C ILE A 109 -7.29 -12.76 -0.43
N PRO A 110 -8.29 -12.54 -1.31
CA PRO A 110 -8.37 -13.27 -2.56
C PRO A 110 -7.08 -13.17 -3.38
N GLU A 111 -6.61 -14.30 -3.91
CA GLU A 111 -5.32 -14.39 -4.59
C GLU A 111 -5.20 -13.41 -5.78
N ASN A 112 -6.29 -13.20 -6.51
CA ASN A 112 -6.36 -12.21 -7.59
C ASN A 112 -6.14 -10.79 -7.08
N ALA A 113 -6.73 -10.43 -5.94
CA ALA A 113 -6.58 -9.09 -5.35
C ALA A 113 -5.14 -8.84 -4.88
N VAL A 114 -4.46 -9.87 -4.34
CA VAL A 114 -3.02 -9.80 -4.00
C VAL A 114 -2.20 -9.56 -5.26
N LYS A 115 -2.40 -10.38 -6.30
CA LYS A 115 -1.68 -10.27 -7.58
C LYS A 115 -1.94 -8.94 -8.27
N ASP A 116 -3.15 -8.41 -8.21
CA ASP A 116 -3.48 -7.12 -8.82
C ASP A 116 -2.62 -6.00 -8.21
N LEU A 117 -2.51 -5.92 -6.88
CA LEU A 117 -1.65 -4.91 -6.26
C LEU A 117 -0.17 -5.10 -6.64
N GLU A 118 0.33 -6.34 -6.57
CA GLU A 118 1.72 -6.66 -6.95
C GLU A 118 2.01 -6.26 -8.40
N ASN A 119 1.10 -6.58 -9.33
CA ASN A 119 1.20 -6.21 -10.73
C ASN A 119 1.20 -4.70 -10.91
N PHE A 120 0.35 -3.95 -10.20
CA PHE A 120 0.32 -2.49 -10.31
C PHE A 120 1.60 -1.85 -9.77
N VAL A 121 2.13 -2.34 -8.65
CA VAL A 121 3.43 -1.90 -8.12
C VAL A 121 4.53 -2.17 -9.14
N GLN A 122 4.53 -3.36 -9.77
CA GLN A 122 5.53 -3.72 -10.77
C GLN A 122 5.41 -2.89 -12.05
N MET A 123 4.21 -2.76 -12.62
CA MET A 123 3.97 -1.91 -13.80
C MET A 123 4.42 -0.47 -13.54
N LYS A 124 4.08 0.09 -12.37
CA LYS A 124 4.50 1.45 -12.04
C LYS A 124 5.99 1.58 -11.81
N PHE A 125 6.63 0.54 -11.29
CA PHE A 125 8.09 0.51 -11.15
C PHE A 125 8.75 0.47 -12.53
N ASP A 126 8.23 -0.33 -13.46
CA ASP A 126 8.76 -0.42 -14.82
C ASP A 126 8.54 0.89 -15.60
N ASP A 127 7.37 1.52 -15.45
CA ASP A 127 7.08 2.88 -15.94
C ASP A 127 8.11 3.87 -15.38
N LEU A 128 8.38 3.82 -14.06
CA LEU A 128 9.34 4.70 -13.38
C LEU A 128 10.71 4.55 -14.02
N MET A 129 11.23 3.32 -14.10
CA MET A 129 12.56 3.07 -14.65
C MET A 129 12.66 3.56 -16.10
N THR A 130 11.71 3.17 -16.96
CA THR A 130 11.71 3.54 -18.37
C THR A 130 11.66 5.06 -18.55
N ASN A 131 10.72 5.73 -17.87
CA ASN A 131 10.53 7.17 -18.00
C ASN A 131 11.68 7.99 -17.37
N THR A 132 12.42 7.47 -16.37
CA THR A 132 13.54 8.23 -15.79
C THR A 132 14.68 8.35 -16.80
N TYR A 133 14.96 7.23 -17.48
CA TYR A 133 16.00 7.13 -18.47
C TYR A 133 15.64 7.89 -19.75
N GLU A 134 14.35 8.02 -20.06
CA GLU A 134 13.88 8.72 -21.26
C GLU A 134 13.52 10.20 -21.02
N THR A 135 12.93 10.59 -19.88
CA THR A 135 12.45 11.97 -19.65
C THR A 135 12.32 12.38 -18.17
N HIS A 136 13.20 13.26 -17.67
CA HIS A 136 13.13 13.82 -16.30
C HIS A 136 11.82 14.58 -15.96
N ALA A 137 11.02 15.00 -16.96
CA ALA A 137 9.82 15.82 -16.76
C ALA A 137 8.62 15.05 -16.15
N TYR A 138 8.51 13.74 -16.37
CA TYR A 138 7.41 12.91 -15.84
C TYR A 138 7.49 12.77 -14.31
N PHE A 139 8.72 12.61 -13.80
CA PHE A 139 9.03 12.48 -12.38
C PHE A 139 8.55 13.67 -11.58
N ASN A 140 8.93 14.87 -12.02
CA ASN A 140 8.57 16.12 -11.35
C ASN A 140 7.05 16.32 -11.29
N GLN A 141 6.28 15.83 -12.27
CA GLN A 141 4.82 15.94 -12.25
C GLN A 141 4.14 14.94 -11.29
N LEU A 142 4.66 13.70 -11.19
CA LEU A 142 4.15 12.73 -10.24
C LEU A 142 4.47 13.17 -8.80
N PHE A 143 5.71 13.64 -8.57
CA PHE A 143 6.15 14.15 -7.28
C PHE A 143 5.39 15.39 -6.83
N ALA A 144 5.24 16.39 -7.70
CA ALA A 144 4.48 17.60 -7.36
C ALA A 144 3.02 17.34 -6.98
N LYS A 145 2.43 16.23 -7.47
CA LYS A 145 1.06 15.82 -7.12
C LYS A 145 0.99 15.04 -5.80
N LEU A 146 2.05 14.32 -5.43
CA LEU A 146 2.08 13.48 -4.23
C LEU A 146 2.68 14.20 -3.02
N LEU A 147 3.53 15.22 -3.24
CA LEU A 147 4.21 15.99 -2.20
C LEU A 147 3.29 16.55 -1.08
N PRO A 148 2.10 17.12 -1.38
CA PRO A 148 1.19 17.59 -0.32
C PRO A 148 0.64 16.47 0.58
N THR A 149 0.68 15.23 0.09
CA THR A 149 0.21 14.02 0.79
C THR A 149 1.34 13.34 1.57
N LEU A 150 2.60 13.62 1.22
CA LEU A 150 3.79 13.07 1.89
C LEU A 150 4.17 13.86 3.17
N THR A 151 3.89 15.17 3.22
CA THR A 151 4.39 16.06 4.29
C THR A 151 3.57 16.05 5.58
N ASN A 152 2.37 15.47 5.63
CA ASN A 152 1.52 15.48 6.83
C ASN A 152 1.66 14.21 7.70
N GLY A 153 2.65 13.38 7.43
CA GLY A 153 2.68 12.03 7.99
C GLY A 153 1.60 11.15 7.34
N ILE A 154 1.80 9.85 7.47
CA ILE A 154 1.03 8.80 6.79
C ILE A 154 -0.34 8.66 7.49
N GLU A 155 -1.16 9.71 7.49
CA GLU A 155 -2.51 9.70 8.02
C GLU A 155 -3.37 8.80 7.12
N SER A 156 -3.46 7.53 7.52
CA SER A 156 -4.21 6.43 6.92
C SER A 156 -4.23 6.44 5.38
N PHE A 157 -3.47 5.52 4.77
CA PHE A 157 -3.47 5.25 3.33
C PHE A 157 -4.86 5.34 2.65
N THR A 158 -5.93 5.02 3.38
CA THR A 158 -7.33 5.15 2.99
C THR A 158 -7.86 6.58 2.88
N ASP A 159 -7.54 7.48 3.82
CA ASP A 159 -8.02 8.87 3.80
C ASP A 159 -7.27 9.68 2.73
N ALA A 160 -5.99 9.39 2.57
CA ALA A 160 -5.16 9.98 1.53
C ALA A 160 -5.58 9.50 0.12
N ALA A 161 -6.01 8.23 -0.01
CA ALA A 161 -6.63 7.74 -1.24
C ALA A 161 -7.98 8.42 -1.52
N ALA A 162 -8.86 8.53 -0.52
CA ALA A 162 -10.16 9.19 -0.67
C ALA A 162 -10.03 10.66 -1.11
N LYS A 163 -9.09 11.40 -0.51
CA LYS A 163 -8.76 12.78 -0.93
C LYS A 163 -8.20 12.85 -2.35
N PHE A 164 -7.43 11.84 -2.79
CA PHE A 164 -6.98 11.76 -4.18
C PHE A 164 -8.17 11.61 -5.13
N PHE A 165 -9.16 10.78 -4.79
CA PHE A 165 -10.39 10.62 -5.59
C PHE A 165 -11.23 11.88 -5.68
N GLU A 166 -11.38 12.61 -4.58
CA GLU A 166 -12.16 13.85 -4.56
C GLU A 166 -11.51 14.98 -5.39
N ASN A 167 -10.19 14.97 -5.53
CA ASN A 167 -9.43 16.04 -6.18
C ASN A 167 -9.01 15.74 -7.64
N VAL A 168 -9.33 14.56 -8.15
CA VAL A 168 -9.10 14.21 -9.56
C VAL A 168 -10.26 14.76 -10.39
N ASP A 169 -10.10 16.00 -10.82
CA ASP A 169 -10.98 16.65 -11.80
C ASP A 169 -10.76 15.98 -13.17
N GLU A 170 -11.84 15.49 -13.80
CA GLU A 170 -11.87 14.74 -15.06
C GLU A 170 -11.03 15.43 -16.17
N LYS A 171 -11.01 16.76 -16.17
CA LYS A 171 -10.24 17.59 -17.11
C LYS A 171 -8.73 17.46 -16.96
N LYS A 172 -8.20 17.20 -15.76
CA LYS A 172 -6.77 16.94 -15.55
C LYS A 172 -6.37 15.57 -16.08
N LEU A 173 -7.28 14.60 -16.03
CA LEU A 173 -7.09 13.24 -16.53
C LEU A 173 -7.05 13.24 -18.06
N GLU A 174 -7.93 13.99 -18.72
CA GLU A 174 -7.87 14.21 -20.18
C GLU A 174 -6.58 14.88 -20.65
N LYS A 175 -6.04 15.83 -19.89
CA LYS A 175 -4.81 16.54 -20.26
C LYS A 175 -3.59 15.64 -20.19
N VAL A 176 -3.59 14.68 -19.26
CA VAL A 176 -2.57 13.63 -19.17
C VAL A 176 -2.75 12.62 -20.30
N LEU A 177 -3.97 12.16 -20.58
CA LEU A 177 -4.26 11.22 -21.68
C LEU A 177 -3.93 11.79 -23.07
N LYS A 178 -4.08 13.10 -23.28
CA LYS A 178 -3.71 13.78 -24.54
C LYS A 178 -2.20 13.94 -24.73
N ALA A 179 -1.39 13.80 -23.68
CA ALA A 179 0.07 13.83 -23.78
C ALA A 179 0.68 12.46 -24.19
N PHE A 180 -0.15 11.41 -24.27
CA PHE A 180 0.23 10.05 -24.68
C PHE A 180 -0.31 9.65 -26.08
N LYS A 181 -0.74 10.64 -26.89
CA LYS A 181 -1.01 10.48 -28.32
C LYS A 181 0.03 11.26 -29.12
#